data_AF-A0A542DPS7-F1
#
_entry.id   AF-A0A542DPS7-F1
#
_cell.length_a   1.000
_cell.length_b   1.000
_cell.length_c   1.000
_cell.angle_alpha   90.00
_cell.angle_beta   90.00
_cell.angle_gamma   90.00
#
_symmetry.space_group_name_H-M   'P 1'
#
loop_
_entity.id
_entity.type
_entity.pdbx_description
1 polymer ?
#
loop_
_entity_poly.entity_id
_entity_poly.type
_entity_poly.pdbx_seq_one_letter_code
_entity_poly.pdbx_strand_id
1 'polypeptide(L)'
;MTVQPPGLLGAAGPAQFEFLIHFCGRPSSAAMTPTVHQTIRDLQPWQRLHNILWEGQIRGYAPFGSDSPMVCLSKSPLEHLRWLLSHRQWPPWGLLLRRQTVYDLGGGPVWYARTEQLATLPAELRGWAVRFEAGTNRSDWLHEREWRIPMPPDNPVLQLPPDSVPVILVGDPRWQPTALVQRTVFVDHYGMLAAPGQPRHPQIVDVPNCHTCGPPPYAGIRRTNGSGRSLASCPASTTAAKHQHGTAVQGRSRSVHAATVVASCISFTTTLSERVVP
;
A
#
# COMPACT_ATOMS: atom_id res chain seq x y z
N MET A 1 -29.67 -17.93 6.39
CA MET A 1 -29.97 -16.49 6.51
C MET A 1 -29.23 -15.79 5.38
N THR A 2 -29.94 -15.17 4.44
CA THR A 2 -29.32 -14.35 3.40
C THR A 2 -28.89 -13.02 4.02
N VAL A 3 -27.58 -12.80 4.14
CA VAL A 3 -27.05 -11.51 4.58
C VAL A 3 -27.29 -10.53 3.44
N GLN A 4 -28.08 -9.49 3.69
CA GLN A 4 -28.31 -8.43 2.71
C GLN A 4 -26.95 -7.76 2.41
N PRO A 5 -26.61 -7.50 1.14
CA PRO A 5 -25.34 -6.87 0.82
C PRO A 5 -25.24 -5.50 1.52
N PRO A 6 -24.04 -5.12 1.99
CA PRO A 6 -23.83 -3.81 2.59
C PRO A 6 -24.27 -2.71 1.63
N GLY A 7 -24.85 -1.64 2.19
CA GLY A 7 -25.24 -0.47 1.41
C GLY A 7 -24.03 0.23 0.79
N LEU A 8 -24.27 1.00 -0.27
CA LEU A 8 -23.25 1.88 -0.83
C LEU A 8 -22.96 3.03 0.12
N LEU A 9 -21.67 3.25 0.39
CA LEU A 9 -21.22 4.45 1.07
C LEU A 9 -21.44 5.65 0.16
N GLY A 10 -21.89 6.77 0.74
CA GLY A 10 -21.93 8.05 0.03
C GLY A 10 -20.53 8.48 -0.41
N ALA A 11 -20.45 9.35 -1.42
CA ALA A 11 -19.19 9.90 -1.93
C ALA A 11 -18.32 10.47 -0.80
N ALA A 12 -17.00 10.31 -0.90
CA ALA A 12 -16.08 10.91 0.05
C ALA A 12 -16.21 12.45 0.02
N GLY A 13 -16.56 13.05 1.15
CA GLY A 13 -16.54 14.50 1.30
C GLY A 13 -15.11 15.08 1.25
N PRO A 14 -14.94 16.41 1.25
CA PRO A 14 -13.65 17.06 1.04
C PRO A 14 -12.59 16.72 2.12
N ALA A 15 -13.02 16.38 3.33
CA ALA A 15 -12.14 15.94 4.41
C ALA A 15 -11.86 14.43 4.40
N GLN A 16 -12.41 13.69 3.43
CA GLN A 16 -12.33 12.25 3.33
C GLN A 16 -11.54 11.85 2.08
N PHE A 17 -10.89 10.69 2.14
CA PHE A 17 -10.21 10.10 1.00
C PHE A 17 -10.95 8.84 0.58
N GLU A 18 -11.04 8.61 -0.74
CA GLU A 18 -11.72 7.43 -1.29
C GLU A 18 -10.88 6.16 -1.14
N PHE A 19 -9.57 6.30 -0.95
CA PHE A 19 -8.68 5.17 -0.70
C PHE A 19 -8.26 5.09 0.77
N LEU A 20 -8.01 3.87 1.21
CA LEU A 20 -7.41 3.53 2.50
C LEU A 20 -6.08 2.86 2.25
N ILE A 21 -5.06 3.24 3.03
CA ILE A 21 -3.68 2.81 2.82
C ILE A 21 -3.33 1.74 3.85
N HIS A 22 -3.01 0.54 3.41
CA HIS A 22 -2.30 -0.44 4.22
C HIS A 22 -0.80 -0.22 4.04
N PHE A 23 -0.17 0.46 4.99
CA PHE A 23 1.28 0.67 4.99
C PHE A 23 2.02 -0.64 5.28
N CYS A 24 3.04 -0.94 4.47
CA CYS A 24 3.85 -2.14 4.58
C CYS A 24 5.01 -1.99 5.59
N GLY A 25 4.99 -0.94 6.41
CA GLY A 25 5.98 -0.68 7.46
C GLY A 25 5.47 0.34 8.46
N ARG A 26 6.23 0.59 9.52
CA ARG A 26 5.97 1.68 10.47
C ARG A 26 7.21 2.57 10.58
N PRO A 27 7.08 3.79 11.13
CA PRO A 27 8.24 4.61 11.47
C PRO A 27 9.22 3.85 12.37
N SER A 28 10.52 4.08 12.20
CA SER A 28 11.57 3.38 12.96
C SER A 28 11.48 3.60 14.48
N SER A 29 10.89 4.70 14.91
CA SER A 29 10.63 5.03 16.32
C SER A 29 9.36 4.38 16.88
N ALA A 30 8.49 3.82 16.04
CA ALA A 30 7.25 3.22 16.47
C ALA A 30 7.44 1.76 16.93
N ALA A 31 6.78 1.40 18.02
CA ALA A 31 6.75 0.02 18.48
C ALA A 31 6.15 -0.91 17.41
N MET A 32 6.79 -2.06 17.21
CA MET A 32 6.26 -3.13 16.38
C MET A 32 5.13 -3.86 17.12
N THR A 33 4.12 -4.27 16.38
CA THR A 33 3.02 -5.09 16.92
C THR A 33 3.56 -6.45 17.41
N PRO A 34 3.38 -6.82 18.69
CA PRO A 34 3.98 -8.02 19.30
C PRO A 34 3.58 -9.34 18.65
N THR A 35 2.44 -9.39 17.95
CA THR A 35 1.90 -10.60 17.31
C THR A 35 2.41 -10.81 15.88
N VAL A 36 3.10 -9.84 15.28
CA VAL A 36 3.68 -9.99 13.95
C VAL A 36 4.84 -10.99 14.00
N HIS A 37 4.82 -12.01 13.15
CA HIS A 37 5.85 -13.04 13.11
C HIS A 37 7.23 -12.46 12.77
N GLN A 38 8.30 -12.98 13.39
CA GLN A 38 9.65 -12.44 13.25
C GLN A 38 10.10 -12.37 11.79
N THR A 39 9.83 -13.41 11.00
CA THR A 39 10.19 -13.44 9.58
C THR A 39 9.57 -12.31 8.77
N ILE A 40 8.44 -11.74 9.21
CA ILE A 40 7.82 -10.58 8.57
C ILE A 40 8.41 -9.29 9.13
N ARG A 41 8.74 -9.25 10.43
CA ARG A 41 9.44 -8.11 11.03
C ARG A 41 10.77 -7.83 10.35
N ASP A 42 11.50 -8.87 10.00
CA ASP A 42 12.82 -8.79 9.35
C ASP A 42 12.74 -8.27 7.91
N LEU A 43 11.57 -8.31 7.27
CA LEU A 43 11.37 -7.76 5.93
C LEU A 43 11.34 -6.24 5.96
N GLN A 44 12.06 -5.64 5.01
CA GLN A 44 11.94 -4.23 4.67
C GLN A 44 10.55 -3.92 4.10
N PRO A 45 10.03 -2.68 4.23
CA PRO A 45 8.67 -2.35 3.78
C PRO A 45 8.37 -2.67 2.32
N TRP A 46 9.32 -2.44 1.41
CA TRP A 46 9.17 -2.77 -0.01
C TRP A 46 9.11 -4.29 -0.25
N GLN A 47 9.82 -5.10 0.54
CA GLN A 47 9.78 -6.56 0.45
C GLN A 47 8.42 -7.09 0.93
N ARG A 48 7.84 -6.46 1.96
CA ARG A 48 6.49 -6.79 2.43
C ARG A 48 5.45 -6.46 1.37
N LEU A 49 5.53 -5.28 0.74
CA LEU A 49 4.65 -4.93 -0.37
C LEU A 49 4.76 -5.94 -1.51
N HIS A 50 5.98 -6.28 -1.92
CA HIS A 50 6.21 -7.28 -2.95
C HIS A 50 5.59 -8.63 -2.57
N ASN A 51 5.79 -9.11 -1.35
CA ASN A 51 5.18 -10.37 -0.88
C ASN A 51 3.65 -10.33 -0.92
N ILE A 52 3.03 -9.22 -0.50
CA ILE A 52 1.56 -9.06 -0.58
C ILE A 52 1.08 -9.14 -2.03
N LEU A 53 1.76 -8.45 -2.94
CA LEU A 53 1.41 -8.46 -4.36
C LEU A 53 1.62 -9.83 -5.01
N TRP A 54 2.69 -10.54 -4.64
CA TRP A 54 2.99 -11.87 -5.13
C TRP A 54 2.02 -12.94 -4.60
N GLU A 55 1.73 -12.90 -3.30
CA GLU A 55 0.82 -13.85 -2.65
C GLU A 55 -0.66 -13.51 -2.92
N GLY A 56 -0.97 -12.29 -3.37
CA GLY A 56 -2.34 -11.82 -3.57
C GLY A 56 -3.13 -11.65 -2.27
N GLN A 57 -2.46 -11.46 -1.14
CA GLN A 57 -3.11 -11.48 0.17
C GLN A 57 -2.40 -10.61 1.21
N ILE A 58 -3.15 -10.07 2.17
CA ILE A 58 -2.65 -9.34 3.34
C ILE A 58 -2.86 -10.20 4.58
N ARG A 59 -1.82 -10.38 5.39
CA ARG A 59 -1.91 -11.10 6.66
C ARG A 59 -2.32 -10.13 7.76
N GLY A 60 -3.39 -10.46 8.49
CA GLY A 60 -3.85 -9.74 9.66
C GLY A 60 -3.09 -10.13 10.92
N TYR A 61 -2.96 -9.17 11.84
CA TYR A 61 -2.34 -9.35 13.15
C TYR A 61 -3.16 -8.65 14.21
N ALA A 62 -3.09 -9.13 15.44
CA ALA A 62 -3.83 -8.50 16.52
C ALA A 62 -3.23 -7.11 16.83
N PRO A 63 -4.01 -6.02 16.76
CA PRO A 63 -3.50 -4.68 17.07
C PRO A 63 -3.23 -4.54 18.57
N PHE A 64 -2.55 -3.46 18.97
CA PHE A 64 -2.30 -3.20 20.40
C PHE A 64 -3.61 -3.13 21.20
N GLY A 65 -3.69 -3.89 22.29
CA GLY A 65 -4.87 -3.92 23.17
C GLY A 65 -6.00 -4.84 22.70
N SER A 66 -5.77 -5.68 21.69
CA SER A 66 -6.72 -6.67 21.19
C SER A 66 -6.00 -7.98 20.87
N ASP A 67 -6.71 -9.10 20.99
CA ASP A 67 -6.23 -10.44 20.60
C ASP A 67 -6.77 -10.87 19.24
N SER A 68 -7.80 -10.20 18.73
CA SER A 68 -8.40 -10.52 17.43
C SER A 68 -7.55 -9.99 16.27
N PRO A 69 -7.16 -10.83 15.30
CA PRO A 69 -6.35 -10.40 14.17
C PRO A 69 -7.13 -9.50 13.22
N MET A 70 -6.47 -8.45 12.74
CA MET A 70 -7.08 -7.46 11.85
C MET A 70 -6.09 -6.99 10.78
N VAL A 71 -6.63 -6.55 9.64
CA VAL A 71 -5.88 -5.73 8.68
C VAL A 71 -6.16 -4.27 9.01
N CYS A 72 -5.12 -3.53 9.38
CA CYS A 72 -5.20 -2.10 9.67
C CYS A 72 -4.90 -1.28 8.41
N LEU A 73 -5.67 -0.22 8.20
CA LEU A 73 -5.51 0.75 7.12
C LEU A 73 -5.61 2.18 7.67
N SER A 74 -5.02 3.14 6.97
CA SER A 74 -5.09 4.55 7.32
C SER A 74 -5.88 5.33 6.27
N LYS A 75 -6.83 6.15 6.70
CA LYS A 75 -7.57 7.06 5.82
C LYS A 75 -6.84 8.40 5.74
N SER A 76 -5.90 8.52 4.80
CA SER A 76 -5.06 9.70 4.68
C SER A 76 -5.29 10.40 3.34
N PRO A 77 -6.04 11.53 3.31
CA PRO A 77 -6.05 12.42 2.15
C PRO A 77 -4.62 12.80 1.73
N LEU A 78 -4.42 13.21 0.48
CA LEU A 78 -3.07 13.42 -0.07
C LEU A 78 -2.18 14.35 0.79
N GLU A 79 -2.73 15.48 1.25
CA GLU A 79 -1.97 16.39 2.13
C GLU A 79 -1.63 15.75 3.49
N HIS A 80 -2.52 14.90 4.00
CA HIS A 80 -2.24 14.16 5.22
C HIS A 80 -1.18 13.07 5.00
N LEU A 81 -1.22 12.37 3.86
CA LEU A 81 -0.20 11.41 3.47
C LEU A 81 1.18 12.07 3.39
N ARG A 82 1.28 13.25 2.79
CA ARG A 82 2.51 14.06 2.78
C ARG A 82 3.05 14.29 4.18
N TRP A 83 2.18 14.71 5.09
CA TRP A 83 2.55 14.92 6.48
C TRP A 83 3.01 13.62 7.17
N LEU A 84 2.34 12.48 6.94
CA LEU A 84 2.77 11.18 7.47
C LEU A 84 4.17 10.79 7.00
N LEU A 85 4.46 10.97 5.71
CA LEU A 85 5.76 10.59 5.13
C LEU A 85 6.88 11.53 5.63
N SER A 86 6.66 12.84 5.55
CA SER A 86 7.69 13.85 5.88
C SER A 86 7.92 14.07 7.38
N HIS A 87 6.86 14.08 8.20
CA HIS A 87 6.95 14.45 9.62
C HIS A 87 6.88 13.24 10.55
N ARG A 88 6.16 12.19 10.14
CA ARG A 88 6.01 10.97 10.94
C ARG A 88 6.90 9.83 10.45
N GLN A 89 7.65 10.04 9.37
CA GLN A 89 8.63 9.10 8.83
C GLN A 89 8.01 7.74 8.48
N TRP A 90 6.76 7.76 8.00
CA TRP A 90 6.15 6.54 7.48
C TRP A 90 6.91 6.05 6.25
N PRO A 91 7.17 4.75 6.13
CA PRO A 91 7.73 4.21 4.90
C PRO A 91 6.76 4.43 3.73
N PRO A 92 7.24 4.94 2.59
CA PRO A 92 6.42 5.21 1.39
C PRO A 92 6.11 3.92 0.60
N TRP A 93 5.69 2.87 1.31
CA TRP A 93 5.37 1.56 0.74
C TRP A 93 4.04 1.10 1.29
N GLY A 94 3.05 0.95 0.42
CA GLY A 94 1.71 0.59 0.87
C GLY A 94 0.79 0.17 -0.26
N LEU A 95 -0.29 -0.50 0.13
CA LEU A 95 -1.37 -0.91 -0.73
C LEU A 95 -2.59 -0.01 -0.50
N LEU A 96 -3.19 0.50 -1.56
CA LEU A 96 -4.39 1.33 -1.51
C LEU A 96 -5.61 0.50 -1.89
N LEU A 97 -6.59 0.45 -0.98
CA LEU A 97 -7.89 -0.17 -1.21
C LEU A 97 -8.97 0.91 -1.28
N ARG A 98 -9.97 0.75 -2.14
CA ARG A 98 -11.15 1.63 -2.13
C ARG A 98 -11.90 1.48 -0.82
N ARG A 99 -12.43 2.57 -0.30
CA ARG A 99 -13.19 2.59 0.94
C ARG A 99 -14.44 1.71 0.86
N GLN A 100 -15.15 1.73 -0.29
CA GLN A 100 -16.27 0.83 -0.50
C GLN A 100 -15.84 -0.64 -0.39
N THR A 101 -14.75 -1.03 -1.07
CA THR A 101 -14.22 -2.40 -0.98
C THR A 101 -13.91 -2.81 0.45
N VAL A 102 -13.29 -1.92 1.24
CA VAL A 102 -12.99 -2.22 2.66
C VAL A 102 -14.27 -2.40 3.47
N TYR A 103 -15.31 -1.60 3.21
CA TYR A 103 -16.61 -1.74 3.86
C TYR A 103 -17.32 -3.05 3.47
N ASP A 104 -17.28 -3.41 2.19
CA ASP A 104 -17.86 -4.66 1.67
C ASP A 104 -17.19 -5.90 2.30
N LEU A 105 -15.91 -5.78 2.67
CA LEU A 105 -15.15 -6.81 3.39
C LEU A 105 -15.44 -6.85 4.91
N GLY A 106 -16.44 -6.11 5.39
CA GLY A 106 -16.77 -6.00 6.81
C GLY A 106 -15.84 -5.08 7.59
N GLY A 107 -15.05 -4.26 6.90
CA GLY A 107 -14.18 -3.27 7.51
C GLY A 107 -14.90 -1.98 7.87
N GLY A 108 -14.24 -1.16 8.70
CA GLY A 108 -14.81 0.10 9.15
C GLY A 108 -13.80 0.99 9.89
N PRO A 109 -14.19 2.24 10.20
CA PRO A 109 -13.37 3.13 11.02
C PRO A 109 -13.30 2.63 12.46
N VAL A 110 -12.17 2.88 13.13
CA VAL A 110 -12.01 2.61 14.56
C VAL A 110 -12.62 3.71 15.42
N TRP A 111 -12.93 3.38 16.67
CA TRP A 111 -13.31 4.33 17.71
C TRP A 111 -12.07 4.77 18.52
N TYR A 112 -11.83 6.07 18.61
CA TYR A 112 -10.86 6.64 19.52
C TYR A 112 -11.50 6.89 20.89
N ALA A 113 -11.06 6.12 21.89
CA ALA A 113 -11.67 6.09 23.22
C ALA A 113 -10.63 6.43 24.30
N ARG A 114 -11.10 7.09 25.37
CA ARG A 114 -10.30 7.29 26.59
C ARG A 114 -10.00 5.95 27.26
N THR A 115 -9.00 5.91 28.12
CA THR A 115 -8.54 4.67 28.77
C THR A 115 -9.66 4.03 29.60
N GLU A 116 -10.41 4.82 30.35
CA GLU A 116 -11.54 4.36 31.15
C GLU A 116 -12.68 3.80 30.27
N GLN A 117 -12.92 4.39 29.10
CA GLN A 117 -13.91 3.89 28.15
C GLN A 117 -13.43 2.59 27.48
N LEU A 118 -12.16 2.51 27.13
CA LEU A 118 -11.56 1.32 26.55
C LEU A 118 -11.64 0.13 27.52
N ALA A 119 -11.44 0.38 28.82
CA ALA A 119 -11.49 -0.64 29.87
C ALA A 119 -12.90 -1.26 30.03
N THR A 120 -13.96 -0.50 29.74
CA THR A 120 -15.34 -0.99 29.82
C THR A 120 -15.82 -1.70 28.55
N LEU A 121 -15.03 -1.69 27.47
CA LEU A 121 -15.41 -2.38 26.24
C LEU A 121 -15.36 -3.91 26.41
N PRO A 122 -16.41 -4.61 25.91
CA PRO A 122 -16.36 -6.05 25.67
C PRO A 122 -15.14 -6.42 24.82
N ALA A 123 -14.58 -7.60 25.04
CA ALA A 123 -13.34 -8.04 24.39
C ALA A 123 -13.45 -8.03 22.86
N GLU A 124 -14.63 -8.33 22.34
CA GLU A 124 -14.96 -8.40 20.91
C GLU A 124 -14.90 -7.01 20.25
N LEU A 125 -15.12 -5.94 21.02
CA LEU A 125 -15.12 -4.57 20.53
C LEU A 125 -13.77 -3.86 20.72
N ARG A 126 -12.87 -4.41 21.55
CA ARG A 126 -11.55 -3.80 21.79
C ARG A 126 -10.70 -3.68 20.53
N GLY A 127 -10.83 -4.66 19.64
CA GLY A 127 -10.22 -4.62 18.32
C GLY A 127 -10.73 -3.50 17.43
N TRP A 128 -11.86 -2.86 17.74
CA TRP A 128 -12.38 -1.69 17.01
C TRP A 128 -12.02 -0.36 17.67
N ALA A 129 -11.25 -0.39 18.76
CA ALA A 129 -10.90 0.81 19.50
C ALA A 129 -9.39 1.10 19.48
N VAL A 130 -9.07 2.39 19.60
CA VAL A 130 -7.71 2.90 19.76
C VAL A 130 -7.71 3.81 20.98
N ARG A 131 -6.77 3.57 21.90
CA ARG A 131 -6.59 4.44 23.06
C ARG A 131 -6.22 5.84 22.60
N PHE A 132 -6.99 6.82 23.04
CA PHE A 132 -6.75 8.24 22.85
C PHE A 132 -6.47 8.90 24.19
N GLU A 133 -5.20 9.26 24.43
CA GLU A 133 -4.81 9.98 25.64
C GLU A 133 -3.86 11.14 25.35
N ALA A 134 -4.08 12.21 26.09
CA ALA A 134 -3.18 13.36 26.15
C ALA A 134 -2.34 13.31 27.44
N GLY A 135 -1.21 14.04 27.47
CA GLY A 135 -0.35 14.15 28.65
C GLY A 135 0.83 13.18 28.66
N THR A 136 1.23 12.69 29.82
CA THR A 136 2.46 11.89 30.02
C THR A 136 2.36 10.48 29.42
N ASN A 137 1.17 9.88 29.42
CA ASN A 137 0.89 8.59 28.75
C ASN A 137 0.31 8.79 27.34
N ARG A 138 0.84 9.76 26.58
CA ARG A 138 0.26 10.18 25.30
C ARG A 138 0.11 9.00 24.34
N SER A 139 -1.12 8.83 23.85
CA SER A 139 -1.49 7.88 22.81
C SER A 139 -2.36 8.62 21.82
N ASP A 140 -1.73 9.39 20.95
CA ASP A 140 -2.44 10.24 19.99
C ASP A 140 -2.19 9.73 18.57
N TRP A 141 -3.13 8.92 18.11
CA TRP A 141 -3.16 8.30 16.79
C TRP A 141 -4.33 8.79 15.94
N LEU A 142 -4.96 9.90 16.33
CA LEU A 142 -6.10 10.49 15.61
C LEU A 142 -5.72 10.88 14.17
N HIS A 143 -4.45 11.20 13.96
CA HIS A 143 -3.91 11.53 12.65
C HIS A 143 -4.05 10.37 11.65
N GLU A 144 -3.87 9.11 12.07
CA GLU A 144 -3.92 7.97 11.15
C GLU A 144 -5.32 7.72 10.58
N ARG A 145 -6.38 8.17 11.28
CA ARG A 145 -7.78 7.92 10.93
C ARG A 145 -7.97 6.44 10.57
N GLU A 146 -7.65 5.58 11.53
CA GLU A 146 -7.47 4.15 11.31
C GLU A 146 -8.80 3.45 10.94
N TRP A 147 -8.69 2.50 10.03
CA TRP A 147 -9.73 1.56 9.64
C TRP A 147 -9.22 0.15 9.87
N ARG A 148 -10.12 -0.79 10.20
CA ARG A 148 -9.77 -2.20 10.41
C ARG A 148 -10.71 -3.11 9.65
N ILE A 149 -10.19 -4.24 9.18
CA ILE A 149 -10.96 -5.36 8.65
C ILE A 149 -10.71 -6.54 9.60
N PRO A 150 -11.75 -7.10 10.25
CA PRO A 150 -11.61 -8.22 11.17
C PRO A 150 -11.25 -9.49 10.40
N MET A 151 -10.29 -10.27 10.88
CA MET A 151 -9.87 -11.51 10.25
C MET A 151 -10.28 -12.73 11.08
N PRO A 152 -10.60 -13.87 10.44
CA PRO A 152 -10.79 -15.13 11.15
C PRO A 152 -9.51 -15.52 11.92
N PRO A 153 -9.61 -15.94 13.20
CA PRO A 153 -8.45 -16.32 14.01
C PRO A 153 -7.62 -17.47 13.39
N ASP A 154 -8.29 -18.46 12.81
CA ASP A 154 -7.65 -19.67 12.28
C ASP A 154 -6.93 -19.45 10.94
N ASN A 155 -7.36 -18.42 10.21
CA ASN A 155 -6.76 -18.04 8.93
C ASN A 155 -6.81 -16.51 8.77
N PRO A 156 -5.88 -15.78 9.42
CA PRO A 156 -5.93 -14.34 9.47
C PRO A 156 -5.40 -13.71 8.19
N VAL A 157 -6.07 -13.98 7.07
CA VAL A 157 -5.63 -13.60 5.74
C VAL A 157 -6.77 -12.94 4.98
N LEU A 158 -6.54 -11.71 4.56
CA LEU A 158 -7.38 -11.01 3.61
C LEU A 158 -6.91 -11.31 2.20
N GLN A 159 -7.72 -12.05 1.44
CA GLN A 159 -7.49 -12.22 0.00
C GLN A 159 -7.77 -10.90 -0.71
N LEU A 160 -6.86 -10.46 -1.55
CA LEU A 160 -7.11 -9.33 -2.43
C LEU A 160 -8.12 -9.78 -3.50
N PRO A 161 -9.20 -9.02 -3.73
CA PRO A 161 -10.13 -9.36 -4.79
C PRO A 161 -9.39 -9.52 -6.13
N PRO A 162 -9.64 -10.59 -6.90
CA PRO A 162 -8.89 -10.88 -8.13
C PRO A 162 -9.03 -9.77 -9.18
N ASP A 163 -10.19 -9.10 -9.19
CA ASP A 163 -10.47 -7.96 -10.07
C ASP A 163 -10.05 -6.62 -9.46
N SER A 164 -9.65 -6.60 -8.17
CA SER A 164 -9.06 -5.41 -7.58
C SER A 164 -7.61 -5.35 -8.00
N VAL A 165 -7.38 -4.70 -9.12
CA VAL A 165 -6.02 -4.44 -9.55
C VAL A 165 -5.44 -3.41 -8.54
N PRO A 166 -4.37 -3.75 -7.80
CA PRO A 166 -3.96 -2.96 -6.65
C PRO A 166 -3.42 -1.60 -7.07
N VAL A 167 -3.83 -0.56 -6.35
CA VAL A 167 -3.17 0.75 -6.39
C VAL A 167 -2.07 0.73 -5.35
N ILE A 168 -0.83 1.11 -5.70
CA ILE A 168 0.31 1.02 -4.78
C ILE A 168 0.95 2.38 -4.52
N LEU A 169 1.48 2.54 -3.31
CA LEU A 169 2.35 3.64 -2.90
C LEU A 169 3.80 3.17 -2.97
N VAL A 170 4.63 3.88 -3.74
CA VAL A 170 6.03 3.50 -4.01
C VAL A 170 6.96 4.69 -3.77
N GLY A 171 7.97 4.47 -2.93
CA GLY A 171 8.96 5.48 -2.55
C GLY A 171 10.21 5.57 -3.41
N ASP A 172 10.54 4.51 -4.16
CA ASP A 172 11.62 4.54 -5.15
C ASP A 172 11.00 4.43 -6.55
N PRO A 173 11.06 5.48 -7.39
CA PRO A 173 10.46 5.46 -8.72
C PRO A 173 11.09 4.43 -9.67
N ARG A 174 12.26 3.87 -9.31
CA ARG A 174 12.92 2.80 -10.07
C ARG A 174 12.44 1.41 -9.67
N TRP A 175 11.71 1.29 -8.56
CA TRP A 175 11.15 0.01 -8.15
C TRP A 175 10.03 -0.40 -9.09
N GLN A 176 10.04 -1.67 -9.52
CA GLN A 176 9.01 -2.24 -10.34
C GLN A 176 8.36 -3.44 -9.63
N PRO A 177 7.02 -3.52 -9.59
CA PRO A 177 6.35 -4.70 -9.10
C PRO A 177 6.56 -5.86 -10.08
N THR A 178 6.69 -7.07 -9.55
CA THR A 178 6.69 -8.31 -10.33
C THR A 178 5.29 -8.79 -10.69
N ALA A 179 4.28 -8.30 -9.98
CA ALA A 179 2.87 -8.61 -10.20
C ALA A 179 2.18 -7.49 -11.00
N LEU A 180 1.04 -7.85 -11.61
CA LEU A 180 0.16 -6.88 -12.26
C LEU A 180 -0.40 -5.89 -11.23
N VAL A 181 -0.16 -4.61 -11.46
CA VAL A 181 -0.70 -3.50 -10.66
C VAL A 181 -1.49 -2.59 -11.59
N GLN A 182 -2.58 -1.99 -11.10
CA GLN A 182 -3.44 -1.17 -11.98
C GLN A 182 -2.77 0.16 -12.23
N ARG A 183 -2.16 0.64 -11.15
CA ARG A 183 -1.86 2.02 -10.95
C ARG A 183 -0.82 2.13 -9.85
N THR A 184 0.24 2.84 -10.16
CA THR A 184 1.26 3.19 -9.18
C THR A 184 1.17 4.67 -8.87
N VAL A 185 1.08 4.96 -7.58
CA VAL A 185 1.21 6.31 -7.04
C VAL A 185 2.64 6.44 -6.53
N PHE A 186 3.47 7.11 -7.32
CA PHE A 186 4.84 7.41 -6.94
C PHE A 186 4.84 8.63 -6.01
N VAL A 187 5.46 8.46 -4.85
CA VAL A 187 5.71 9.55 -3.91
C VAL A 187 7.20 9.60 -3.59
N ASP A 188 7.75 10.79 -3.46
CA ASP A 188 9.08 10.96 -2.89
C ASP A 188 9.04 10.85 -1.35
N HIS A 189 10.19 11.01 -0.71
CA HIS A 189 10.32 10.97 0.74
C HIS A 189 9.60 12.12 1.48
N TYR A 190 9.10 13.12 0.75
CA TYR A 190 8.26 14.19 1.29
C TYR A 190 6.76 13.95 1.03
N GLY A 191 6.40 12.85 0.37
CA GLY A 191 5.04 12.59 -0.10
C GLY A 191 4.62 13.47 -1.28
N MET A 192 5.57 14.18 -1.89
CA MET A 192 5.34 14.87 -3.14
C MET A 192 5.28 13.82 -4.23
N LEU A 193 4.32 13.97 -5.13
CA LEU A 193 4.14 13.03 -6.21
C LEU A 193 5.32 13.16 -7.20
N ALA A 194 5.97 12.05 -7.51
CA ALA A 194 7.15 12.01 -8.39
C ALA A 194 6.76 11.58 -9.81
N ALA A 195 7.26 12.27 -10.84
CA ALA A 195 7.05 11.86 -12.24
C ALA A 195 8.06 10.78 -12.64
N PRO A 196 7.69 9.87 -13.56
CA PRO A 196 8.67 9.06 -14.27
C PRO A 196 9.64 9.95 -15.05
N GLY A 197 10.88 10.07 -14.61
CA GLY A 197 11.95 10.73 -15.36
C GLY A 197 12.02 12.27 -15.29
N GLN A 198 11.24 12.96 -14.45
CA GLN A 198 11.38 14.42 -14.22
C GLN A 198 11.35 14.76 -12.71
N PRO A 199 12.27 15.59 -12.18
CA PRO A 199 12.39 15.79 -10.73
C PRO A 199 11.27 16.55 -9.99
N ARG A 200 10.16 17.00 -10.62
CA ARG A 200 9.28 18.01 -9.95
C ARG A 200 7.76 17.99 -10.20
N HIS A 201 7.11 16.94 -10.74
CA HIS A 201 5.64 16.98 -10.85
C HIS A 201 4.91 15.65 -10.63
N PRO A 202 3.67 15.69 -10.11
CA PRO A 202 2.80 14.52 -9.91
C PRO A 202 2.42 13.74 -11.16
N GLN A 203 2.51 12.41 -11.13
CA GLN A 203 1.71 11.56 -12.02
C GLN A 203 1.17 10.32 -11.30
N ILE A 204 -0.12 10.06 -11.52
CA ILE A 204 -0.66 8.71 -11.41
C ILE A 204 -0.22 8.01 -12.70
N VAL A 205 0.59 6.97 -12.57
CA VAL A 205 1.10 6.25 -13.74
C VAL A 205 0.40 4.91 -13.78
N ASP A 206 -0.37 4.70 -14.84
CA ASP A 206 -0.83 3.36 -15.17
C ASP A 206 0.41 2.59 -15.63
N VAL A 207 0.79 1.56 -14.87
CA VAL A 207 1.98 0.76 -15.17
C VAL A 207 1.59 -0.25 -16.26
N PRO A 208 2.33 -0.35 -17.37
CA PRO A 208 2.09 -1.38 -18.37
C PRO A 208 2.14 -2.77 -17.72
N ASN A 209 1.21 -3.64 -18.08
CA ASN A 209 1.16 -5.02 -17.58
C ASN A 209 2.51 -5.73 -17.77
N CYS A 210 3.18 -6.10 -16.68
CA CYS A 210 4.36 -6.95 -16.72
C CYS A 210 3.92 -8.41 -16.69
N HIS A 211 3.98 -9.10 -17.83
CA HIS A 211 3.48 -10.48 -17.98
C HIS A 211 4.51 -11.57 -17.64
N THR A 212 5.72 -11.23 -17.21
CA THR A 212 6.81 -12.20 -17.05
C THR A 212 7.70 -11.87 -15.86
N CYS A 213 7.36 -12.36 -14.66
CA CYS A 213 8.26 -12.35 -13.50
C CYS A 213 8.14 -13.67 -12.71
N GLY A 214 9.27 -14.26 -12.35
CA GLY A 214 9.33 -15.40 -11.42
C GLY A 214 9.13 -14.98 -9.96
N PRO A 215 8.98 -15.94 -9.02
CA PRO A 215 8.83 -15.64 -7.60
C PRO A 215 10.03 -14.84 -7.08
N PRO A 216 9.82 -13.87 -6.16
CA PRO A 216 10.95 -13.16 -5.58
C PRO A 216 11.85 -14.12 -4.80
N PRO A 217 13.15 -13.83 -4.67
CA PRO A 217 14.11 -14.70 -3.98
C PRO A 217 13.78 -14.92 -2.49
N TYR A 218 12.88 -14.11 -1.93
CA TYR A 218 12.36 -14.22 -0.56
C TYR A 218 10.94 -14.82 -0.47
N ALA A 219 10.27 -15.11 -1.60
CA ALA A 219 9.02 -15.89 -1.62
C ALA A 219 9.34 -17.38 -1.46
N GLY A 220 9.81 -17.74 -0.26
CA GLY A 220 10.17 -19.11 0.09
C GLY A 220 9.88 -19.46 1.54
N ILE A 221 9.44 -18.50 2.36
CA ILE A 221 9.05 -18.75 3.75
C ILE A 221 7.65 -19.38 3.78
N ARG A 222 7.50 -20.53 3.11
CA ARG A 222 6.37 -21.44 3.33
C ARG A 222 6.66 -22.24 4.59
N ARG A 223 5.62 -22.41 5.42
CA ARG A 223 5.66 -23.30 6.58
C ARG A 223 6.11 -24.69 6.12
N THR A 224 7.22 -25.18 6.66
CA THR A 224 7.38 -26.62 6.85
C THR A 224 6.38 -27.02 7.93
N ASN A 225 5.11 -27.20 7.56
CA ASN A 225 4.22 -27.97 8.41
C ASN A 225 4.78 -29.40 8.39
N GLY A 226 5.30 -29.84 9.54
CA GLY A 226 5.82 -31.19 9.75
C GLY A 226 4.73 -32.23 9.50
N SER A 227 4.56 -32.62 8.25
CA SER A 227 3.96 -33.89 7.85
C SER A 227 4.56 -34.24 6.50
N GLY A 228 5.58 -35.09 6.52
CA GLY A 228 6.31 -35.49 5.32
C GLY A 228 5.39 -36.16 4.30
N ARG A 229 5.06 -35.45 3.22
CA ARG A 229 4.73 -36.04 1.92
C ARG A 229 5.33 -35.17 0.83
N SER A 230 6.40 -35.70 0.25
CA SER A 230 7.06 -35.17 -0.94
C SER A 230 6.08 -35.22 -2.12
N LEU A 231 5.83 -34.08 -2.76
CA LEU A 231 5.20 -34.01 -4.07
C LEU A 231 6.21 -33.47 -5.07
N ALA A 232 6.22 -34.12 -6.23
CA ALA A 232 7.23 -34.07 -7.27
C ALA A 232 7.48 -32.67 -7.84
N SER A 233 8.75 -32.41 -8.13
CA SER A 233 9.27 -31.27 -8.88
C SER A 233 8.77 -31.26 -10.33
N CYS A 234 8.27 -30.11 -10.81
CA CYS A 234 8.06 -29.87 -12.23
C CYS A 234 9.41 -29.81 -12.99
N PRO A 235 9.53 -30.38 -14.21
CA PRO A 235 10.74 -30.28 -15.00
C PRO A 235 10.85 -28.90 -15.69
N ALA A 236 12.04 -28.31 -15.62
CA ALA A 236 12.40 -27.10 -16.34
C ALA A 236 12.65 -27.41 -17.83
N SER A 237 11.96 -26.71 -18.73
CA SER A 237 12.21 -26.71 -20.16
C SER A 237 13.42 -25.84 -20.50
N THR A 238 14.49 -26.46 -20.99
CA THR A 238 15.69 -25.77 -21.49
C THR A 238 15.58 -25.62 -23.01
N THR A 239 15.47 -24.38 -23.51
CA THR A 239 15.63 -24.08 -24.94
C THR A 239 16.97 -23.37 -25.12
N ALA A 240 17.94 -24.08 -25.70
CA ALA A 240 19.25 -23.54 -26.06
C ALA A 240 19.16 -22.80 -27.40
N ALA A 241 19.51 -21.51 -27.42
CA ALA A 241 19.74 -20.75 -28.65
C ALA A 241 21.24 -20.64 -28.91
N LYS A 242 21.70 -21.27 -30.00
CA LYS A 242 23.00 -21.03 -30.63
C LYS A 242 22.94 -19.69 -31.36
N HIS A 243 23.90 -18.79 -31.11
CA HIS A 243 24.23 -17.73 -32.06
C HIS A 243 25.74 -17.62 -32.28
N GLN A 244 26.08 -17.58 -33.57
CA GLN A 244 27.41 -17.58 -34.16
C GLN A 244 28.07 -16.20 -34.11
N HIS A 245 29.41 -16.24 -34.19
CA HIS A 245 30.32 -15.11 -34.33
C HIS A 245 30.08 -14.24 -35.59
N GLY A 246 30.33 -12.94 -35.45
CA GLY A 246 30.57 -12.00 -36.54
C GLY A 246 31.38 -10.82 -36.04
N THR A 247 32.56 -10.62 -36.63
CA THR A 247 33.60 -9.62 -36.31
C THR A 247 33.43 -8.28 -37.06
N ALA A 248 33.92 -7.22 -36.40
CA ALA A 248 34.51 -5.97 -36.91
C ALA A 248 33.63 -4.92 -37.62
N VAL A 249 33.74 -3.66 -37.19
CA VAL A 249 34.48 -2.56 -37.88
C VAL A 249 34.36 -1.26 -37.06
N GLN A 250 35.45 -0.51 -37.09
CA GLN A 250 35.77 0.72 -36.36
C GLN A 250 35.36 1.95 -37.19
N GLY A 251 34.77 2.98 -36.57
CA GLY A 251 34.45 4.25 -37.25
C GLY A 251 34.15 5.40 -36.29
N ARG A 252 35.08 6.36 -36.20
CA ARG A 252 34.92 7.66 -35.51
C ARG A 252 34.00 8.58 -36.32
N SER A 253 33.14 9.35 -35.68
CA SER A 253 33.01 10.81 -35.96
C SER A 253 32.15 11.52 -34.91
N ARG A 254 32.53 12.77 -34.62
CA ARG A 254 31.85 13.73 -33.74
C ARG A 254 30.73 14.43 -34.52
N SER A 255 29.62 14.78 -33.88
CA SER A 255 29.10 16.16 -33.94
C SER A 255 28.06 16.42 -32.84
N VAL A 256 28.12 17.66 -32.37
CA VAL A 256 27.26 18.31 -31.40
C VAL A 256 26.07 18.87 -32.18
N HIS A 257 24.83 18.56 -31.81
CA HIS A 257 23.67 19.37 -32.17
C HIS A 257 22.76 19.52 -30.95
N ALA A 258 22.71 20.76 -30.43
CA ALA A 258 21.73 21.22 -29.48
C ALA A 258 20.39 21.34 -30.20
N ALA A 259 19.36 20.65 -29.69
CA ALA A 259 17.99 20.84 -30.11
C ALA A 259 17.30 21.80 -29.13
N THR A 260 17.13 23.03 -29.59
CA THR A 260 16.17 24.01 -29.09
C THR A 260 14.77 23.43 -29.19
N VAL A 261 14.05 23.32 -28.06
CA VAL A 261 12.61 23.07 -28.05
C VAL A 261 11.92 24.33 -27.51
N VAL A 262 11.24 25.01 -28.43
CA VAL A 262 10.23 26.05 -28.18
C VAL A 262 8.86 25.38 -28.30
N ALA A 263 7.99 25.56 -27.29
CA ALA A 263 6.52 25.55 -27.37
C ALA A 263 5.99 25.49 -25.92
N SER A 264 5.42 26.54 -25.35
CA SER A 264 4.09 27.14 -25.58
C SER A 264 3.25 26.94 -24.32
N CYS A 265 3.16 28.00 -23.53
CA CYS A 265 2.23 28.13 -22.42
C CYS A 265 0.80 28.16 -22.94
N ILE A 266 -0.07 27.32 -22.40
CA ILE A 266 -1.52 27.52 -22.47
C ILE A 266 -1.97 27.73 -21.03
N SER A 267 -2.28 28.99 -20.72
CA SER A 267 -2.94 29.40 -19.48
C SER A 267 -4.44 29.20 -19.64
N PHE A 268 -5.09 28.49 -18.71
CA PHE A 268 -6.53 28.60 -18.51
C PHE A 268 -6.79 29.39 -17.22
N THR A 269 -7.15 30.66 -17.40
CA THR A 269 -7.83 31.48 -16.40
C THR A 269 -9.28 30.98 -16.31
N THR A 270 -9.68 30.45 -15.16
CA THR A 270 -11.11 30.26 -14.86
C THR A 270 -11.53 31.37 -13.91
N THR A 271 -12.24 32.35 -14.46
CA THR A 271 -12.97 33.38 -13.74
C THR A 271 -14.16 32.75 -13.03
N LEU A 272 -14.18 32.82 -11.69
CA LEU A 272 -15.35 32.50 -10.89
C LEU A 272 -16.11 33.81 -10.63
N SER A 273 -17.17 34.01 -11.40
CA SER A 273 -18.12 35.10 -11.22
C SER A 273 -19.33 34.61 -10.42
N GLU A 274 -19.57 35.32 -9.30
CA GLU A 274 -20.83 35.65 -8.64
C GLU A 274 -21.90 34.58 -8.35
N ARG A 275 -22.37 34.58 -7.10
CA ARG A 275 -23.72 35.10 -6.77
C ARG A 275 -23.88 35.29 -5.26
N VAL A 276 -24.01 36.55 -4.86
CA VAL A 276 -24.71 36.94 -3.63
C VAL A 276 -26.20 36.87 -3.94
N VAL A 277 -26.97 36.21 -3.07
CA VAL A 277 -28.44 36.20 -3.10
C VAL A 277 -28.91 36.93 -1.82
N PRO A 278 -29.93 37.80 -1.93
CA PRO A 278 -30.32 38.79 -0.92
C PRO A 278 -30.73 38.23 0.45
#